data_AF-A0A0F4GU19-F1
#
_entry.id   AF-A0A0F4GU19-F1
#
_cell.length_a   1.000
_cell.length_b   1.000
_cell.length_c   1.000
_cell.angle_alpha   90.00
_cell.angle_beta   90.00
_cell.angle_gamma   90.00
#
_symmetry.space_group_name_H-M   'P 1'
#
loop_
_entity.id
_entity.type
_entity.pdbx_description
1 polymer ?
#
loop_
_entity_poly.entity_id
_entity_poly.type
_entity_poly.pdbx_seq_one_letter_code
_entity_poly.pdbx_strand_id
1 'polypeptide(L)'
;MPPTTALSSPLLWKCPQCTIRALSTSARQLAVGPEHPKYIEVPEPPQQNLLYSPRVKGVLPVPRDIFAGKTRDQSDSKAIAEATRRPRKARAPLEGTREEWKVKMSEVRRRNLREGLESLRSRHQTEKKRMSDKSLARQREREELLARPEREDERLTAPSTSLDLQALLHGTVPDPTRRQRLAMKRINVETKAAEKQQERLDALHTLYMNARSFIVTPEQLDKAVDEAFGTQENPKRFGSTHMGPSAALSIWGEGRPERVQDMLNAANGVKSRSAMDSTSKALETSKDRINTIAEVFTGGKMDKEARD
;
A
#
# COMPACT_ATOMS: atom_id res chain seq x y z
N MET A 1 -23.96 -48.73 -14.23
CA MET A 1 -23.05 -49.38 -15.19
C MET A 1 -23.72 -50.64 -15.71
N PRO A 2 -24.12 -50.71 -16.98
CA PRO A 2 -24.30 -51.98 -17.68
C PRO A 2 -22.96 -52.44 -18.28
N PRO A 3 -22.70 -53.76 -18.39
CA PRO A 3 -21.45 -54.28 -18.91
C PRO A 3 -21.36 -54.10 -20.44
N THR A 4 -20.17 -53.72 -20.88
CA THR A 4 -19.69 -53.74 -22.26
C THR A 4 -19.95 -55.09 -22.90
N THR A 5 -20.83 -55.12 -23.90
CA THR A 5 -21.03 -56.27 -24.79
C THR A 5 -19.81 -56.43 -25.70
N ALA A 6 -19.29 -57.65 -25.72
CA ALA A 6 -18.22 -58.07 -26.60
C ALA A 6 -18.63 -57.89 -28.08
N LEU A 7 -17.69 -57.41 -28.89
CA LEU A 7 -17.80 -57.36 -30.35
C LEU A 7 -17.98 -58.79 -30.88
N SER A 8 -19.24 -59.13 -31.17
CA SER A 8 -19.62 -60.26 -31.99
C SER A 8 -19.00 -60.11 -33.38
N SER A 9 -18.16 -61.06 -33.76
CA SER A 9 -17.71 -61.27 -35.14
C SER A 9 -18.92 -61.34 -36.07
N PRO A 10 -19.05 -60.50 -37.11
CA PRO A 10 -20.10 -60.70 -38.08
C PRO A 10 -19.79 -61.96 -38.88
N LEU A 11 -20.63 -62.98 -38.70
CA LEU A 11 -20.74 -64.11 -39.61
C LEU A 11 -20.89 -63.56 -41.03
N LEU A 12 -19.92 -63.89 -41.88
CA LEU A 12 -19.94 -63.63 -43.32
C LEU A 12 -21.21 -64.25 -43.93
N TRP A 13 -22.23 -63.43 -44.15
CA TRP A 13 -23.38 -63.85 -44.95
C TRP A 13 -22.95 -63.82 -46.42
N LYS A 14 -22.64 -65.00 -46.97
CA LYS A 14 -22.33 -65.17 -48.39
C LYS A 14 -23.64 -65.30 -49.16
N CYS A 15 -23.99 -64.28 -49.95
CA CYS A 15 -25.06 -64.38 -50.93
C CYS A 15 -24.63 -65.33 -52.07
N PRO A 16 -25.31 -66.47 -52.30
CA PRO A 16 -24.88 -67.46 -53.30
C PRO A 16 -25.13 -67.05 -54.75
N GLN A 17 -25.71 -65.86 -55.01
CA GLN A 17 -26.10 -65.43 -56.38
C GLN A 17 -25.45 -64.11 -56.85
N CYS A 18 -24.50 -63.56 -56.10
CA CYS A 18 -23.78 -62.34 -56.49
C CYS A 18 -22.41 -62.65 -57.11
N THR A 19 -22.35 -63.52 -58.12
CA THR A 19 -21.15 -63.67 -58.97
C THR A 19 -21.21 -62.68 -60.13
N ILE A 20 -21.00 -61.39 -59.85
CA ILE A 20 -20.67 -60.43 -60.90
C ILE A 20 -19.16 -60.54 -61.15
N ARG A 21 -18.80 -61.27 -62.20
CA ARG A 21 -17.41 -61.44 -62.64
C ARG A 21 -16.92 -60.12 -63.24
N ALA A 22 -16.35 -59.24 -62.42
CA ALA A 22 -15.73 -58.01 -62.88
C ALA A 22 -14.30 -58.29 -63.35
N LEU A 23 -14.12 -58.46 -64.66
CA LEU A 23 -12.81 -58.46 -65.32
C LEU A 23 -12.34 -57.01 -65.51
N SER A 24 -11.80 -56.37 -64.46
CA SER A 24 -11.04 -55.13 -64.64
C SER A 24 -9.76 -55.15 -63.80
N THR A 25 -8.62 -55.12 -64.47
CA THR A 25 -7.25 -55.16 -63.92
C THR A 25 -6.72 -53.77 -63.51
N SER A 26 -7.59 -52.89 -63.04
CA SER A 26 -7.20 -51.64 -62.38
C SER A 26 -7.74 -51.69 -60.95
N ALA A 27 -6.84 -51.67 -59.97
CA ALA A 27 -7.22 -51.50 -58.57
C ALA A 27 -8.03 -50.20 -58.44
N ARG A 28 -9.36 -50.30 -58.34
CA ARG A 28 -10.19 -49.18 -57.89
C ARG A 28 -9.68 -48.85 -56.49
N GLN A 29 -8.99 -47.72 -56.35
CA GLN A 29 -8.80 -47.12 -55.03
C GLN A 29 -10.19 -47.11 -54.38
N LEU A 30 -10.30 -47.79 -53.24
CA LEU A 30 -11.57 -48.09 -52.59
C LEU A 30 -12.36 -46.80 -52.41
N ALA A 31 -13.30 -46.54 -53.31
CA ALA A 31 -14.33 -45.54 -53.09
C ALA A 31 -15.01 -45.95 -51.79
N VAL A 32 -15.04 -45.01 -50.84
CA VAL A 32 -15.74 -45.18 -49.56
C VAL A 32 -17.13 -45.72 -49.88
N GLY A 33 -17.48 -46.87 -49.33
CA GLY A 33 -18.78 -47.50 -49.62
C GLY A 33 -19.93 -46.71 -48.97
N PRO A 34 -21.18 -46.91 -49.43
CA PRO A 34 -22.35 -46.22 -48.88
C PRO A 34 -22.57 -46.46 -47.38
N GLU A 35 -22.01 -47.54 -46.83
CA GLU A 35 -22.08 -47.89 -45.41
C GLU A 35 -21.21 -47.00 -44.51
N HIS A 36 -20.22 -46.31 -45.06
CA HIS A 36 -19.29 -45.50 -44.26
C HIS A 36 -19.89 -44.11 -44.01
N PRO A 37 -19.84 -43.56 -42.79
CA PRO A 37 -20.51 -42.29 -42.45
C PRO A 37 -19.99 -41.08 -43.23
N LYS A 38 -18.78 -41.18 -43.80
CA LYS A 38 -18.19 -40.18 -44.70
C LYS A 38 -18.42 -40.47 -46.19
N TYR A 39 -19.40 -41.30 -46.53
CA TYR A 39 -19.79 -41.54 -47.93
C TYR A 39 -20.26 -40.25 -48.60
N ILE A 40 -20.99 -39.42 -47.84
CA ILE A 40 -21.35 -38.05 -48.19
C ILE A 40 -20.79 -37.15 -47.09
N GLU A 41 -19.88 -36.25 -47.42
CA GLU A 41 -19.33 -35.28 -46.47
C GLU A 41 -20.32 -34.14 -46.27
N VAL A 42 -21.06 -34.18 -45.16
CA VAL A 42 -21.91 -33.06 -44.72
C VAL A 42 -21.07 -32.18 -43.78
N PRO A 43 -20.75 -30.93 -44.14
CA PRO A 43 -19.97 -30.06 -43.28
C PRO A 43 -20.79 -29.70 -42.03
N GLU A 44 -20.18 -29.86 -40.86
CA GLU A 44 -20.78 -29.44 -39.60
C GLU A 44 -20.61 -27.93 -39.40
N PRO A 45 -21.65 -27.19 -38.99
CA PRO A 45 -21.51 -25.81 -38.59
C PRO A 45 -20.61 -25.68 -37.35
N PRO A 46 -20.00 -24.50 -37.12
CA PRO A 46 -19.09 -24.30 -36.00
C PRO A 46 -19.81 -24.47 -34.65
N GLN A 47 -19.10 -25.03 -33.66
CA GLN A 47 -19.51 -25.10 -32.24
C GLN A 47 -20.81 -25.89 -31.93
N GLN A 48 -21.15 -26.93 -32.69
CA GLN A 48 -22.34 -27.76 -32.40
C GLN A 48 -22.26 -28.53 -31.08
N ASN A 49 -21.12 -29.17 -30.82
CA ASN A 49 -20.95 -30.11 -29.71
C ASN A 49 -19.74 -29.70 -28.85
N LEU A 50 -19.95 -29.60 -27.54
CA LEU A 50 -18.88 -29.43 -26.55
C LEU A 50 -18.40 -30.81 -26.07
N LEU A 51 -17.59 -31.48 -26.90
CA LEU A 51 -17.04 -32.78 -26.55
C LEU A 51 -16.08 -32.65 -25.35
N TYR A 52 -16.31 -33.44 -24.30
CA TYR A 52 -15.40 -33.52 -23.16
C TYR A 52 -14.14 -34.31 -23.54
N SER A 53 -12.98 -33.65 -23.51
CA SER A 53 -11.67 -34.31 -23.70
C SER A 53 -11.09 -34.68 -22.33
N PRO A 54 -10.94 -35.97 -22.00
CA PRO A 54 -10.40 -36.38 -20.70
C PRO A 54 -8.93 -36.00 -20.58
N ARG A 55 -8.48 -35.65 -19.38
CA ARG A 55 -7.09 -35.28 -19.10
C ARG A 55 -6.16 -36.49 -19.28
N VAL A 56 -5.38 -36.49 -20.37
CA VAL A 56 -4.31 -37.47 -20.60
C VAL A 56 -3.21 -37.28 -19.54
N LYS A 57 -2.75 -38.38 -18.93
CA LYS A 57 -1.71 -38.38 -17.89
C LYS A 57 -0.32 -38.60 -18.52
N GLY A 58 0.72 -38.16 -17.81
CA GLY A 58 2.12 -38.27 -18.25
C GLY A 58 2.61 -37.05 -19.04
N VAL A 59 3.93 -37.00 -19.25
CA VAL A 59 4.61 -35.94 -20.01
C VAL A 59 5.62 -36.60 -20.94
N LEU A 60 5.62 -36.22 -22.21
CA LEU A 60 6.66 -36.61 -23.16
C LEU A 60 7.89 -35.70 -22.99
N PRO A 61 9.12 -36.23 -23.13
CA PRO A 61 10.31 -35.41 -23.05
C PRO A 61 10.31 -34.36 -24.17
N VAL A 62 10.54 -33.10 -23.80
CA VAL A 62 10.58 -31.99 -24.77
C VAL A 62 11.85 -32.12 -25.61
N PRO A 63 11.75 -32.19 -26.96
CA PRO A 63 12.92 -32.21 -27.82
C PRO A 63 13.80 -30.98 -27.62
N ARG A 64 15.11 -31.17 -27.59
CA ARG A 64 16.08 -30.06 -27.47
C ARG A 64 16.02 -29.17 -28.71
N ASP A 65 16.09 -27.85 -28.49
CA ASP A 65 16.32 -26.90 -29.57
C ASP A 65 17.79 -26.95 -30.03
N ILE A 66 17.96 -27.31 -31.31
CA ILE A 66 19.27 -27.43 -31.97
C ILE A 66 19.80 -26.11 -32.52
N PHE A 67 18.93 -25.10 -32.67
CA PHE A 67 19.24 -23.78 -33.22
C PHE A 67 19.40 -22.70 -32.14
N ALA A 68 18.86 -22.92 -30.93
CA ALA A 68 19.05 -22.02 -29.80
C ALA A 68 20.52 -21.79 -29.43
N GLY A 69 20.85 -20.53 -29.10
CA GLY A 69 22.13 -20.14 -28.47
C GLY A 69 23.35 -20.16 -29.38
N LYS A 70 23.18 -20.31 -30.70
CA LYS A 70 24.29 -20.30 -31.66
C LYS A 70 24.37 -18.96 -32.38
N THR A 71 25.57 -18.36 -32.39
CA THR A 71 25.83 -17.09 -33.09
C THR A 71 25.84 -17.25 -34.62
N ARG A 72 26.10 -18.48 -35.11
CA ARG A 72 26.09 -18.83 -36.54
C ARG A 72 25.09 -19.95 -36.80
N ASP A 73 24.27 -19.78 -37.84
CA ASP A 73 23.31 -20.78 -38.30
C ASP A 73 24.03 -22.02 -38.85
N GLN A 74 24.04 -23.10 -38.08
CA GLN A 74 24.67 -24.36 -38.48
C GLN A 74 23.90 -25.11 -39.58
N SER A 75 22.73 -24.63 -39.96
CA SER A 75 21.91 -25.16 -41.06
C SER A 75 22.22 -24.54 -42.42
N ASP A 76 23.20 -23.63 -42.49
CA ASP A 76 23.66 -23.11 -43.77
C ASP A 76 24.39 -24.19 -44.57
N SER A 77 24.16 -24.22 -45.89
CA SER A 77 24.74 -25.22 -46.79
C SER A 77 26.27 -25.27 -46.72
N LYS A 78 26.92 -24.12 -46.50
CA LYS A 78 28.37 -24.02 -46.31
C LYS A 78 28.84 -24.71 -45.02
N ALA A 79 28.16 -24.47 -43.90
CA ALA A 79 28.48 -25.10 -42.62
C ALA A 79 28.26 -26.62 -42.68
N ILE A 80 27.19 -27.06 -43.35
CA ILE A 80 26.92 -28.48 -43.59
C ILE A 80 28.01 -29.10 -44.45
N ALA A 81 28.44 -28.43 -45.53
CA ALA A 81 29.48 -28.92 -46.42
C ALA A 81 30.85 -29.04 -45.72
N GLU A 82 31.17 -28.09 -44.84
CA GLU A 82 32.37 -28.13 -43.99
C GLU A 82 32.34 -29.30 -43.01
N ALA A 83 31.21 -29.50 -42.32
CA ALA A 83 31.01 -30.62 -41.40
C ALA A 83 30.97 -32.00 -42.09
N THR A 84 30.60 -32.04 -43.38
CA THR A 84 30.44 -33.27 -44.17
C THR A 84 31.45 -33.40 -45.32
N ARG A 85 32.69 -32.96 -45.08
CA ARG A 85 33.74 -32.96 -46.10
C ARG A 85 33.94 -34.37 -46.69
N ARG A 86 33.97 -34.44 -48.03
CA ARG A 86 34.29 -35.68 -48.77
C ARG A 86 35.79 -36.00 -48.65
N PRO A 87 36.18 -37.29 -48.73
CA PRO A 87 37.58 -37.67 -48.72
C PRO A 87 38.34 -36.99 -49.87
N ARG A 88 39.57 -36.51 -49.60
CA ARG A 88 40.39 -35.83 -50.61
C ARG A 88 40.81 -36.73 -51.78
N LYS A 89 40.92 -38.04 -51.53
CA LYS A 89 41.24 -39.05 -52.55
C LYS A 89 40.04 -40.01 -52.64
N ALA A 90 39.40 -40.05 -53.81
CA ALA A 90 38.37 -41.04 -54.08
C ALA A 90 39.06 -42.37 -54.39
N ARG A 91 39.02 -43.32 -53.44
CA ARG A 91 39.37 -44.71 -53.70
C ARG A 91 38.07 -45.48 -53.87
N ALA A 92 37.91 -46.18 -54.98
CA ALA A 92 36.84 -47.15 -55.14
C ALA A 92 37.17 -48.34 -54.22
N PRO A 93 36.36 -48.61 -53.19
CA PRO A 93 36.57 -49.78 -52.35
C PRO A 93 36.26 -51.05 -53.15
N LEU A 94 36.98 -52.14 -52.86
CA LEU A 94 36.67 -53.44 -53.44
C LEU A 94 35.30 -53.93 -52.95
N GLU A 95 34.55 -54.57 -53.84
CA GLU A 95 33.22 -55.11 -53.54
C GLU A 95 33.26 -56.12 -52.38
N GLY A 96 32.29 -56.05 -51.47
CA GLY A 96 32.18 -56.94 -50.31
C GLY A 96 33.14 -56.62 -49.17
N THR A 97 33.98 -55.59 -49.31
CA THR A 97 34.97 -55.22 -48.29
C THR A 97 34.36 -54.30 -47.24
N ARG A 98 34.87 -54.36 -46.00
CA ARG A 98 34.50 -53.43 -44.91
C ARG A 98 34.64 -51.94 -45.30
N GLU A 99 35.55 -51.62 -46.22
CA GLU A 99 35.74 -50.27 -46.75
C GLU A 99 34.54 -49.77 -47.54
N GLU A 100 33.92 -50.63 -48.35
CA GLU A 100 32.71 -50.30 -49.11
C GLU A 100 31.56 -49.93 -48.18
N TRP A 101 31.35 -50.73 -47.14
CA TRP A 101 30.36 -50.42 -46.11
C TRP A 101 30.65 -49.08 -45.41
N LYS A 102 31.91 -48.78 -45.09
CA LYS A 102 32.28 -47.48 -44.48
C LYS A 102 31.97 -46.32 -45.41
N VAL A 103 32.26 -46.45 -46.71
CA VAL A 103 31.95 -45.44 -47.72
C VAL A 103 30.43 -45.23 -47.81
N LYS A 104 29.65 -46.31 -47.98
CA LYS A 104 28.17 -46.28 -48.01
C LYS A 104 27.60 -45.63 -46.74
N MET A 105 28.05 -46.04 -45.56
CA MET A 105 27.58 -45.46 -44.29
C MET A 105 27.97 -43.98 -44.16
N SER A 106 29.14 -43.58 -44.64
CA SER A 106 29.54 -42.18 -44.64
C SER A 106 28.63 -41.34 -45.54
N GLU A 107 28.23 -41.87 -46.70
CA GLU A 107 27.30 -41.20 -47.62
C GLU A 107 25.91 -41.05 -47.02
N VAL A 108 25.38 -42.13 -46.42
CA VAL A 108 24.10 -42.11 -45.70
C VAL A 108 24.12 -41.06 -44.58
N ARG A 109 25.17 -41.01 -43.75
CA ARG A 109 25.28 -40.01 -42.67
C ARG A 109 25.32 -38.58 -43.22
N ARG A 110 26.09 -38.34 -44.30
CA ARG A 110 26.17 -37.02 -44.94
C ARG A 110 24.83 -36.59 -45.53
N ARG A 111 24.10 -37.53 -46.15
CA ARG A 111 22.76 -37.30 -46.70
C ARG A 111 21.76 -36.97 -45.59
N ASN A 112 21.69 -37.82 -44.57
CA ASN A 112 20.77 -37.65 -43.44
C ASN A 112 21.03 -36.35 -42.66
N LEU A 113 22.29 -35.95 -42.48
CA LEU A 113 22.61 -34.68 -41.81
C LEU A 113 22.12 -33.48 -42.63
N ARG A 114 22.36 -33.49 -43.94
CA ARG A 114 21.94 -32.40 -44.84
C ARG A 114 20.42 -32.27 -44.87
N GLU A 115 19.74 -33.36 -45.23
CA GLU A 115 18.27 -33.40 -45.33
C GLU A 115 17.61 -33.13 -43.97
N GLY A 116 18.19 -33.66 -42.88
CA GLY A 116 17.70 -33.46 -41.53
C GLY A 116 17.79 -32.00 -41.08
N LEU A 117 18.92 -31.32 -41.28
CA LEU A 117 19.08 -29.92 -40.90
C LEU A 117 18.25 -28.97 -41.77
N GLU A 118 18.13 -29.24 -43.07
CA GLU A 118 17.27 -28.47 -43.98
C GLU A 118 15.79 -28.58 -43.58
N SER A 119 15.31 -29.81 -43.33
CA SER A 119 13.94 -30.07 -42.87
C SER A 119 13.64 -29.42 -41.51
N LEU A 120 14.55 -29.57 -40.54
CA LEU A 120 14.38 -28.97 -39.22
C LEU A 120 14.42 -27.45 -39.26
N ARG A 121 15.27 -26.84 -40.10
CA ARG A 121 15.30 -25.39 -40.30
C ARG A 121 13.98 -24.88 -40.86
N SER A 122 13.47 -25.55 -41.90
CA SER A 122 12.18 -25.20 -42.51
C SER A 122 11.05 -25.24 -41.48
N ARG A 123 10.94 -26.35 -40.72
CA ARG A 123 9.95 -26.49 -39.63
C ARG A 123 10.09 -25.42 -38.56
N HIS A 124 11.31 -25.13 -38.14
CA HIS A 124 11.57 -24.11 -37.13
C HIS A 124 11.15 -22.72 -37.62
N GLN A 125 11.47 -22.35 -38.86
CA GLN A 125 11.08 -21.06 -39.45
C GLN A 125 9.57 -20.93 -39.62
N THR A 126 8.88 -21.99 -40.10
CA THR A 126 7.43 -21.97 -40.26
C THR A 126 6.71 -21.85 -38.93
N GLU A 127 7.14 -22.58 -37.90
CA GLU A 127 6.55 -22.49 -36.56
C GLU A 127 6.83 -21.14 -35.90
N LYS A 128 8.06 -20.64 -35.99
CA LYS A 128 8.41 -19.32 -35.43
C LYS A 128 7.59 -18.21 -36.09
N LYS A 129 7.45 -18.23 -37.41
CA LYS A 129 6.63 -17.28 -38.16
C LYS A 129 5.14 -17.39 -37.77
N ARG A 130 4.59 -18.60 -37.73
CA ARG A 130 3.19 -18.82 -37.33
C ARG A 130 2.92 -18.30 -35.92
N MET A 131 3.84 -18.54 -34.99
CA MET A 131 3.73 -18.07 -33.61
C MET A 131 3.87 -16.56 -33.49
N SER A 132 4.82 -15.95 -34.21
CA SER A 132 4.97 -14.49 -34.23
C SER A 132 3.75 -13.81 -34.83
N ASP A 133 3.24 -14.31 -35.96
CA ASP A 133 2.09 -13.73 -36.66
C ASP A 133 0.84 -13.79 -35.77
N LYS A 134 0.61 -14.94 -35.11
CA LYS A 134 -0.49 -15.10 -34.15
C LYS A 134 -0.35 -14.19 -32.93
N SER A 135 0.86 -14.07 -32.38
CA SER A 135 1.12 -13.20 -31.24
C SER A 135 0.88 -11.74 -31.59
N LEU A 136 1.36 -11.32 -32.75
CA LEU A 136 1.25 -9.95 -33.24
C LEU A 136 -0.21 -9.60 -33.53
N ALA A 137 -0.97 -10.49 -34.17
CA ALA A 137 -2.40 -10.30 -34.40
C ALA A 137 -3.17 -10.08 -33.09
N ARG A 138 -2.89 -10.90 -32.06
CA ARG A 138 -3.50 -10.75 -30.72
C ARG A 138 -3.09 -9.46 -30.03
N GLN A 139 -1.82 -9.04 -30.17
CA GLN A 139 -1.35 -7.78 -29.60
C GLN A 139 -2.08 -6.60 -30.23
N ARG A 140 -2.20 -6.58 -31.56
CA ARG A 140 -2.96 -5.55 -32.30
C ARG A 140 -4.42 -5.51 -31.87
N GLU A 141 -5.09 -6.65 -31.83
CA GLU A 141 -6.49 -6.74 -31.38
C GLU A 141 -6.64 -6.20 -29.95
N ARG A 142 -5.73 -6.57 -29.05
CA ARG A 142 -5.74 -6.06 -27.67
C ARG A 142 -5.52 -4.55 -27.61
N GLU A 143 -4.54 -4.03 -28.34
CA GLU A 143 -4.24 -2.59 -28.40
C GLU A 143 -5.43 -1.81 -28.96
N GLU A 144 -6.08 -2.33 -30.00
CA GLU A 144 -7.29 -1.76 -30.58
C GLU A 144 -8.43 -1.75 -29.57
N LEU A 145 -8.67 -2.85 -28.85
CA LEU A 145 -9.71 -2.93 -27.82
C LEU A 145 -9.44 -2.00 -26.64
N LEU A 146 -8.17 -1.82 -26.25
CA LEU A 146 -7.79 -0.90 -25.17
C LEU A 146 -7.89 0.58 -25.59
N ALA A 147 -7.58 0.89 -26.85
CA ALA A 147 -7.70 2.23 -27.39
C ALA A 147 -9.14 2.60 -27.79
N ARG A 148 -10.03 1.60 -27.87
CA ARG A 148 -11.43 1.81 -28.25
C ARG A 148 -12.13 2.71 -27.22
N PRO A 149 -12.79 3.80 -27.66
CA PRO A 149 -13.59 4.60 -26.76
C PRO A 149 -14.78 3.79 -26.22
N GLU A 150 -15.31 4.25 -25.10
CA GLU A 150 -16.56 3.73 -24.56
C GLU A 150 -17.69 3.84 -25.58
N ARG A 151 -18.66 2.94 -25.47
CA ARG A 151 -19.82 2.93 -26.36
C ARG A 151 -20.67 4.18 -26.13
N GLU A 152 -21.24 4.73 -27.20
CA GLU A 152 -21.93 6.04 -27.14
C GLU A 152 -23.18 6.03 -26.27
N ASP A 153 -23.90 4.91 -26.22
CA ASP A 153 -25.04 4.70 -25.33
C ASP A 153 -24.61 4.80 -23.87
N GLU A 154 -23.59 4.05 -23.46
CA GLU A 154 -23.02 4.11 -22.11
C GLU A 154 -22.52 5.52 -21.77
N ARG A 155 -21.84 6.19 -22.70
CA ARG A 155 -21.35 7.57 -22.49
C ARG A 155 -22.47 8.57 -22.24
N LEU A 156 -23.64 8.38 -22.87
CA LEU A 156 -24.77 9.31 -22.78
C LEU A 156 -25.76 8.95 -21.66
N THR A 157 -25.80 7.69 -21.25
CA THR A 157 -26.68 7.20 -20.16
C THR A 157 -25.97 7.11 -18.82
N ALA A 158 -24.62 7.06 -18.80
CA ALA A 158 -23.85 7.05 -17.58
C ALA A 158 -24.13 8.32 -16.75
N PRO A 159 -24.33 8.18 -15.43
CA PRO A 159 -24.56 9.33 -14.57
C PRO A 159 -23.31 10.22 -14.53
N SER A 160 -23.51 11.53 -14.60
CA SER A 160 -22.42 12.48 -14.44
C SER A 160 -21.93 12.46 -12.99
N THR A 161 -20.61 12.35 -12.82
CA THR A 161 -19.97 12.51 -11.51
C THR A 161 -19.47 13.96 -11.41
N SER A 162 -19.87 14.70 -10.38
CA SER A 162 -19.41 16.08 -10.14
C SER A 162 -17.97 16.17 -9.63
N LEU A 163 -17.27 15.04 -9.54
CA LEU A 163 -15.91 14.96 -9.05
C LEU A 163 -14.93 15.33 -10.16
N ASP A 164 -14.03 16.26 -9.85
CA ASP A 164 -12.86 16.51 -10.67
C ASP A 164 -11.88 15.33 -10.53
N LEU A 165 -11.96 14.39 -11.47
CA LEU A 165 -11.10 13.22 -11.50
C LEU A 165 -9.62 13.60 -11.63
N GLN A 166 -9.30 14.74 -12.25
CA GLN A 166 -7.91 15.19 -12.35
C GLN A 166 -7.39 15.65 -10.98
N ALA A 167 -8.20 16.35 -10.20
CA ALA A 167 -7.84 16.72 -8.83
C ALA A 167 -7.70 15.50 -7.90
N LEU A 168 -8.47 14.43 -8.13
CA LEU A 168 -8.36 13.17 -7.36
C LEU A 168 -7.11 12.36 -7.75
N LEU A 169 -6.81 12.23 -9.05
CA LEU A 169 -5.71 11.41 -9.55
C LEU A 169 -4.35 12.09 -9.41
N HIS A 170 -4.29 13.40 -9.60
CA HIS A 170 -3.04 14.17 -9.57
C HIS A 170 -2.82 14.91 -8.23
N GLY A 171 -3.74 14.75 -7.28
CA GLY A 171 -3.70 15.41 -5.98
C GLY A 171 -4.07 16.89 -6.05
N THR A 172 -4.07 17.54 -4.89
CA THR A 172 -4.41 18.97 -4.81
C THR A 172 -3.31 19.81 -5.45
N VAL A 173 -3.72 20.77 -6.31
CA VAL A 173 -2.81 21.75 -6.90
C VAL A 173 -2.10 22.51 -5.75
N PRO A 174 -0.77 22.62 -5.77
CA PRO A 174 -0.04 23.28 -4.69
C PRO A 174 -0.45 24.75 -4.60
N ASP A 175 -0.80 25.19 -3.38
CA ASP A 175 -1.19 26.57 -3.08
C ASP A 175 -0.12 27.57 -3.52
N PRO A 176 -0.44 28.53 -4.42
CA PRO A 176 0.52 29.49 -4.94
C PRO A 176 1.09 30.42 -3.85
N THR A 177 0.33 30.65 -2.77
CA THR A 177 0.71 31.56 -1.68
C THR A 177 1.36 30.86 -0.48
N ARG A 178 1.65 29.55 -0.61
CA ARG A 178 2.14 28.71 0.49
C ARG A 178 3.35 29.30 1.22
N ARG A 179 4.31 29.87 0.49
CA ARG A 179 5.55 30.42 1.10
C ARG A 179 5.26 31.63 1.99
N GLN A 180 4.40 32.54 1.52
CA GLN A 180 4.01 33.73 2.28
C GLN A 180 3.23 33.34 3.54
N ARG A 181 2.29 32.40 3.42
CA ARG A 181 1.52 31.88 4.55
C ARG A 181 2.42 31.21 5.60
N LEU A 182 3.41 30.42 5.18
CA LEU A 182 4.36 29.79 6.10
C LEU A 182 5.24 30.82 6.82
N ALA A 183 5.71 31.86 6.13
CA ALA A 183 6.47 32.93 6.75
C ALA A 183 5.65 33.66 7.82
N MET A 184 4.38 33.98 7.54
CA MET A 184 3.49 34.60 8.52
C MET A 184 3.19 33.69 9.71
N LYS A 185 3.01 32.39 9.47
CA LYS A 185 2.80 31.43 10.56
C LYS A 185 4.04 31.28 11.45
N ARG A 186 5.25 31.38 10.91
CA ARG A 186 6.49 31.36 11.72
C ARG A 186 6.55 32.57 12.65
N ILE A 187 6.30 33.77 12.13
CA ILE A 187 6.26 34.99 12.93
C ILE A 187 5.25 34.84 14.08
N ASN A 188 4.03 34.37 13.79
CA ASN A 188 3.01 34.18 14.83
C ASN A 188 3.37 33.12 15.89
N VAL A 189 4.19 32.13 15.52
CA VAL A 189 4.67 31.12 16.48
C VAL A 189 5.77 31.72 17.35
N GLU A 190 6.68 32.51 16.77
CA GLU A 190 7.75 33.21 17.47
C GLU A 190 7.18 34.23 18.47
N THR A 191 6.16 35.00 18.09
CA THR A 191 5.51 35.96 19.00
C THR A 191 4.88 35.26 20.19
N LYS A 192 4.13 34.18 19.97
CA LYS A 192 3.53 33.39 21.06
C LYS A 192 4.56 32.70 21.95
N ALA A 193 5.70 32.30 21.38
CA ALA A 193 6.80 31.73 22.16
C ALA A 193 7.44 32.79 23.06
N ALA A 194 7.60 34.02 22.56
CA ALA A 194 8.09 35.16 23.33
C ALA A 194 7.13 35.55 24.47
N GLU A 195 5.81 35.61 24.19
CA GLU A 195 4.77 35.86 25.21
C GLU A 195 4.85 34.82 26.34
N LYS A 196 4.89 33.53 26.01
CA LYS A 196 5.05 32.45 27.01
C LYS A 196 6.37 32.51 27.78
N GLN A 197 7.42 33.06 27.18
CA GLN A 197 8.69 33.27 27.88
C GLN A 197 8.57 34.41 28.88
N GLN A 198 7.91 35.52 28.51
CA GLN A 198 7.63 36.64 29.41
C GLN A 198 6.78 36.18 30.60
N GLU A 199 5.69 35.45 30.36
CA GLU A 199 4.86 34.89 31.44
C GLU A 199 5.66 34.03 32.43
N ARG A 200 6.61 33.23 31.93
CA ARG A 200 7.49 32.42 32.79
C ARG A 200 8.44 33.29 33.62
N LEU A 201 8.98 34.36 33.03
CA LEU A 201 9.84 35.29 33.75
C LEU A 201 9.05 36.04 34.84
N ASP A 202 7.83 36.47 34.55
CA ASP A 202 6.95 37.14 35.51
C ASP A 202 6.58 36.20 36.68
N ALA A 203 6.30 34.92 36.38
CA ALA A 203 6.05 33.91 37.39
C ALA A 203 7.29 33.66 38.28
N LEU A 204 8.48 33.58 37.68
CA LEU A 204 9.73 33.46 38.42
C LEU A 204 10.00 34.68 39.31
N HIS A 205 9.74 35.88 38.80
CA HIS A 205 9.88 37.11 39.58
C HIS A 205 8.90 37.15 40.76
N THR A 206 7.67 36.70 40.56
CA THR A 206 6.68 36.55 41.62
C THR A 206 7.15 35.56 42.69
N LEU A 207 7.70 34.42 42.27
CA LEU A 207 8.28 33.44 43.18
C LEU A 207 9.47 34.03 43.96
N TYR A 208 10.32 34.81 43.30
CA TYR A 208 11.46 35.48 43.94
C TYR A 208 11.03 36.45 45.03
N MET A 209 10.00 37.27 44.78
CA MET A 209 9.48 38.18 45.82
C MET A 209 8.83 37.42 46.97
N ASN A 210 8.09 36.34 46.69
CA ASN A 210 7.50 35.50 47.71
C ASN A 210 8.53 34.67 48.48
N ALA A 211 9.71 34.41 47.92
CA ALA A 211 10.75 33.63 48.58
C ALA A 211 11.26 34.27 49.88
N ARG A 212 10.98 35.56 50.12
CA ARG A 212 11.26 36.25 51.39
C ARG A 212 10.50 35.64 52.57
N SER A 213 9.28 35.12 52.34
CA SER A 213 8.47 34.47 53.38
C SER A 213 8.71 32.97 53.49
N PHE A 214 9.57 32.40 52.65
CA PHE A 214 9.88 30.98 52.71
C PHE A 214 10.87 30.69 53.84
N ILE A 215 10.56 29.67 54.63
CA ILE A 215 11.43 29.16 55.68
C ILE A 215 12.37 28.13 55.04
N VAL A 216 13.65 28.49 54.89
CA VAL A 216 14.66 27.63 54.26
C VAL A 216 15.68 27.12 55.27
N THR A 217 16.01 27.92 56.28
CA THR A 217 17.00 27.58 57.30
C THR A 217 16.34 27.17 58.62
N PRO A 218 16.98 26.33 59.44
CA PRO A 218 16.44 25.95 60.75
C PRO A 218 16.24 27.17 61.67
N GLU A 219 17.13 28.16 61.59
CA GLU A 219 16.98 29.41 62.37
C GLU A 219 15.73 30.23 61.98
N GLN A 220 15.39 30.26 60.69
CA GLN A 220 14.13 30.87 60.23
C GLN A 220 12.91 30.10 60.71
N LEU A 221 13.02 28.77 60.82
CA LEU A 221 11.94 27.93 61.32
C LEU A 221 11.67 28.23 62.79
N ASP A 222 12.69 28.27 63.63
CA ASP A 222 12.55 28.56 65.05
C ASP A 222 11.90 29.95 65.26
N LYS A 223 12.37 30.97 64.52
CA LYS A 223 11.76 32.32 64.54
C LYS A 223 10.29 32.31 64.11
N ALA A 224 9.96 31.59 63.04
CA ALA A 224 8.59 31.51 62.56
C ALA A 224 7.68 30.72 63.52
N VAL A 225 8.22 29.70 64.21
CA VAL A 225 7.52 28.96 65.27
C VAL A 225 7.24 29.89 66.45
N ASP A 226 8.24 30.64 66.90
CA ASP A 226 8.07 31.62 67.97
C ASP A 226 7.06 32.71 67.60
N GLU A 227 7.03 33.15 66.34
CA GLU A 227 6.09 34.17 65.86
C GLU A 227 4.65 33.65 65.71
N ALA A 228 4.50 32.40 65.24
CA ALA A 228 3.21 31.76 65.00
C ALA A 228 2.56 31.26 66.30
N PHE A 229 3.34 30.62 67.17
CA PHE A 229 2.85 30.00 68.41
C PHE A 229 3.05 30.87 69.65
N GLY A 230 3.99 31.83 69.61
CA GLY A 230 4.41 32.60 70.78
C GLY A 230 5.38 31.81 71.68
N THR A 231 6.17 32.51 72.48
CA THR A 231 7.02 31.88 73.51
C THR A 231 6.18 31.32 74.67
N GLN A 232 6.73 30.39 75.46
CA GLN A 232 6.04 29.80 76.63
C GLN A 232 5.53 30.84 77.64
N GLU A 233 6.15 32.02 77.68
CA GLU A 233 5.76 33.14 78.54
C GLU A 233 4.65 34.01 77.93
N ASN A 234 4.52 34.04 76.60
CA ASN A 234 3.53 34.81 75.85
C ASN A 234 2.95 33.99 74.67
N PRO A 235 1.97 33.11 74.92
CA PRO A 235 1.33 32.34 73.85
C PRO A 235 0.55 33.25 72.90
N LYS A 236 0.57 32.94 71.60
CA LYS A 236 -0.24 33.66 70.60
C LYS A 236 -1.72 33.50 70.95
N ARG A 237 -2.43 34.62 71.08
CA ARG A 237 -3.86 34.67 71.40
C ARG A 237 -4.65 34.98 70.14
N PHE A 238 -5.69 34.19 69.86
CA PHE A 238 -6.54 34.35 68.68
C PHE A 238 -7.79 35.17 69.05
N GLY A 239 -8.08 36.25 68.30
CA GLY A 239 -9.27 37.10 68.47
C GLY A 239 -8.98 38.59 68.74
N SER A 240 -10.03 39.41 68.68
CA SER A 240 -9.94 40.87 68.88
C SER A 240 -9.44 41.22 70.29
N THR A 241 -8.35 41.98 70.36
CA THR A 241 -7.75 42.51 71.61
C THR A 241 -8.71 43.36 72.44
N HIS A 242 -9.84 43.79 71.86
CA HIS A 242 -10.83 44.67 72.50
C HIS A 242 -11.95 43.94 73.25
N MET A 243 -12.00 42.60 73.24
CA MET A 243 -12.87 41.83 74.13
C MET A 243 -12.02 41.23 75.25
N GLY A 244 -12.45 41.40 76.51
CA GLY A 244 -11.73 41.06 77.76
C GLY A 244 -11.30 39.58 77.91
N PRO A 245 -10.99 39.10 79.14
CA PRO A 245 -9.93 38.12 79.43
C PRO A 245 -10.20 36.66 79.01
N SER A 246 -11.09 36.42 78.06
CA SER A 246 -11.29 35.12 77.41
C SER A 246 -10.80 35.19 75.96
N ALA A 247 -9.48 35.37 75.80
CA ALA A 247 -8.84 35.15 74.52
C ALA A 247 -9.07 33.71 74.08
N ALA A 248 -9.54 33.51 72.85
CA ALA A 248 -9.83 32.17 72.37
C ALA A 248 -8.52 31.40 72.15
N LEU A 249 -8.47 30.17 72.65
CA LEU A 249 -7.34 29.24 72.47
C LEU A 249 -7.27 28.63 71.06
N SER A 250 -8.20 29.00 70.17
CA SER A 250 -8.38 28.40 68.86
C SER A 250 -8.61 29.45 67.79
N ILE A 251 -8.16 29.16 66.57
CA ILE A 251 -8.29 30.00 65.37
C ILE A 251 -9.73 30.44 65.09
N TRP A 252 -10.72 29.66 65.54
CA TRP A 252 -12.14 30.01 65.46
C TRP A 252 -12.53 31.26 66.26
N GLY A 253 -11.65 31.75 67.13
CA GLY A 253 -11.80 33.02 67.83
C GLY A 253 -11.49 34.26 66.99
N GLU A 254 -10.72 34.14 65.89
CA GLU A 254 -10.50 35.22 64.93
C GLU A 254 -11.69 35.41 64.00
N GLY A 255 -12.50 34.37 63.83
CA GLY A 255 -13.71 34.39 63.03
C GLY A 255 -14.02 33.01 62.45
N ARG A 256 -15.22 32.87 61.90
CA ARG A 256 -15.52 31.72 61.05
C ARG A 256 -14.77 31.88 59.72
N PRO A 257 -14.26 30.79 59.11
CA PRO A 257 -13.73 30.84 57.76
C PRO A 257 -14.82 31.30 56.79
N GLU A 258 -14.41 31.98 55.73
CA GLU A 258 -15.31 32.51 54.72
C GLU A 258 -16.11 31.37 54.06
N ARG A 259 -17.44 31.52 54.01
CA ARG A 259 -18.33 30.58 53.31
C ARG A 259 -18.49 31.02 51.86
N VAL A 260 -18.91 30.09 51.00
CA VAL A 260 -19.29 30.39 49.59
C VAL A 260 -20.31 31.53 49.52
N GLN A 261 -21.26 31.60 50.47
CA GLN A 261 -22.22 32.70 50.56
C GLN A 261 -21.56 34.05 50.85
N ASP A 262 -20.55 34.07 51.71
CA ASP A 262 -19.82 35.30 52.08
C ASP A 262 -18.96 35.77 50.89
N MET A 263 -18.28 34.86 50.17
CA MET A 263 -17.58 35.16 48.92
C MET A 263 -18.51 35.71 47.83
N LEU A 264 -19.69 35.10 47.66
CA LEU A 264 -20.69 35.53 46.67
C LEU A 264 -21.26 36.91 47.01
N ASN A 265 -21.51 37.17 48.30
CA ASN A 265 -21.96 38.48 48.77
C ASN A 265 -20.90 39.57 48.53
N ALA A 266 -19.62 39.25 48.76
CA ALA A 266 -18.51 40.15 48.47
C ALA A 266 -18.38 40.44 46.96
N ALA A 267 -18.50 39.43 46.11
CA ALA A 267 -18.47 39.58 44.65
C ALA A 267 -19.66 40.39 44.11
N ASN A 268 -20.85 40.21 44.68
CA ASN A 268 -22.07 40.91 44.29
C ASN A 268 -22.19 42.33 44.90
N GLY A 269 -21.19 42.78 45.67
CA GLY A 269 -21.20 44.11 46.31
C GLY A 269 -22.28 44.27 47.37
N VAL A 270 -22.81 43.17 47.91
CA VAL A 270 -23.85 43.19 48.94
C VAL A 270 -23.21 43.63 50.26
N LYS A 271 -23.59 44.80 50.76
CA LYS A 271 -23.03 45.39 51.98
C LYS A 271 -23.28 44.47 53.18
N SER A 272 -22.21 44.09 53.87
CA SER A 272 -22.28 43.39 55.16
C SER A 272 -23.09 44.22 56.18
N ARG A 273 -23.70 43.56 57.16
CA ARG A 273 -24.53 44.17 58.21
C ARG A 273 -23.81 45.25 59.04
N SER A 274 -22.48 45.30 59.00
CA SER A 274 -21.67 46.37 59.59
C SER A 274 -21.12 47.29 58.49
N ALA A 275 -21.61 48.52 58.43
CA ALA A 275 -21.26 49.48 57.38
C ALA A 275 -19.76 49.83 57.36
N MET A 276 -19.12 49.91 58.54
CA MET A 276 -17.71 50.30 58.69
C MET A 276 -16.71 49.21 58.25
N ASP A 277 -17.08 47.94 58.43
CA ASP A 277 -16.27 46.78 58.02
C ASP A 277 -16.39 46.52 56.51
N SER A 278 -17.54 46.85 55.91
CA SER A 278 -17.76 46.68 54.46
C SER A 278 -17.01 47.72 53.61
N THR A 279 -16.86 48.95 54.08
CA THR A 279 -16.21 50.04 53.33
C THR A 279 -14.69 49.95 53.40
N SER A 280 -14.13 49.58 54.54
CA SER A 280 -12.69 49.36 54.74
C SER A 280 -12.17 48.20 53.86
N LYS A 281 -12.82 47.03 53.93
CA LYS A 281 -12.47 45.87 53.10
C LYS A 281 -12.61 46.13 51.59
N ALA A 282 -13.64 46.88 51.18
CA ALA A 282 -13.82 47.26 49.78
C ALA A 282 -12.72 48.20 49.26
N LEU A 283 -12.19 49.08 50.12
CA LEU A 283 -11.09 49.98 49.78
C LEU A 283 -9.75 49.23 49.69
N GLU A 284 -9.46 48.32 50.61
CA GLU A 284 -8.26 47.47 50.60
C GLU A 284 -8.22 46.56 49.36
N THR A 285 -9.32 45.85 49.09
CA THR A 285 -9.44 45.02 47.88
C THR A 285 -9.31 45.83 46.58
N SER A 286 -9.80 47.07 46.56
CA SER A 286 -9.64 47.97 45.41
C SER A 286 -8.19 48.43 45.25
N LYS A 287 -7.48 48.75 46.34
CA LYS A 287 -6.04 49.07 46.32
C LYS A 287 -5.23 47.89 45.81
N ASP A 288 -5.52 46.67 46.28
CA ASP A 288 -4.87 45.45 45.82
C ASP A 288 -5.10 45.22 44.33
N ARG A 289 -6.34 45.39 43.84
CA ARG A 289 -6.64 45.29 42.41
C ARG A 289 -5.87 46.32 41.60
N ILE A 290 -5.85 47.58 42.01
CA ILE A 290 -5.08 48.63 41.34
C ILE A 290 -3.59 48.27 41.30
N ASN A 291 -3.05 47.76 42.40
CA ASN A 291 -1.66 47.31 42.45
C ASN A 291 -1.42 46.13 41.51
N THR A 292 -2.27 45.09 41.51
CA THR A 292 -2.12 43.96 40.58
C THR A 292 -2.20 44.40 39.11
N ILE A 293 -3.07 45.36 38.80
CA ILE A 293 -3.17 45.95 37.46
C ILE A 293 -1.86 46.67 37.12
N ALA A 294 -1.37 47.53 38.01
CA ALA A 294 -0.10 48.23 37.82
C ALA A 294 1.08 47.26 37.64
N GLU A 295 1.15 46.19 38.41
CA GLU A 295 2.17 45.14 38.29
C GLU A 295 2.11 44.43 36.94
N VAL A 296 0.92 44.06 36.47
CA VAL A 296 0.73 43.39 35.17
C VAL A 296 1.10 44.33 34.02
N PHE A 297 0.78 45.63 34.12
CA PHE A 297 1.12 46.60 33.07
C PHE A 297 2.59 47.01 33.07
N THR A 298 3.25 47.04 34.22
CA THR A 298 4.65 47.48 34.35
C THR A 298 5.66 46.34 34.31
N GLY A 299 5.21 45.08 34.47
CA GLY A 299 6.07 43.89 34.47
C GLY A 299 6.92 43.74 35.75
N GLY A 300 6.70 44.58 36.75
CA GLY A 300 7.40 44.56 38.05
C GLY A 300 6.47 44.19 39.20
N LYS A 301 6.99 43.49 40.22
CA LYS A 301 6.26 43.26 41.48
C LYS A 301 6.57 44.37 42.47
N MET A 302 5.54 44.91 43.11
CA MET A 302 5.68 45.99 44.08
C MET A 302 5.83 45.40 45.48
N ASP A 303 6.86 45.82 46.22
CA ASP A 303 7.08 45.36 47.60
C ASP A 303 5.95 45.87 48.51
N LYS A 304 5.33 44.94 49.25
CA LYS A 304 4.23 45.24 50.19
C LYS A 304 4.74 45.83 51.51
N GLU A 305 5.92 45.41 51.96
CA GLU A 305 6.52 45.82 53.25
C GLU A 305 7.22 47.18 53.19
N ALA A 306 7.57 47.69 52.01
CA ALA A 306 8.16 49.04 51.86
C ALA A 306 7.13 50.17 52.06
N ARG A 307 5.95 49.87 52.62
CA ARG A 307 4.76 50.74 52.65
C ARG A 307 4.07 50.81 54.02
N ASP A 308 4.63 50.19 55.06
CA ASP A 308 4.20 50.35 56.45
C ASP A 308 5.12 51.31 57.22
#